data_AF-A0A8J4EYK8-F1
#
_entry.id   AF-A0A8J4EYK8-F1
#
_cell.length_a   1.000
_cell.length_b   1.000
_cell.length_c   1.000
_cell.angle_alpha   90.00
_cell.angle_beta   90.00
_cell.angle_gamma   90.00
#
_symmetry.space_group_name_H-M   'P 1'
#
loop_
_entity.id
_entity.type
_entity.pdbx_description
1 polymer ?
#
loop_
_entity_poly.entity_id
_entity_poly.type
_entity_poly.pdbx_seq_one_letter_code
_entity_poly.pdbx_strand_id
1 'polypeptide(L)'
;MRERDYVRLIPEDELVRVKGLLRRVYNLRSWFNDTESISRAWVNVLAAAQKPEGGGWKLDFDIDQVTPSQLSALCAAVELYFLGGLLAQQIRKSRRPALKVLPGEDPRDPYSWLSGLHDDNTIYINANRWRETISDENPMNFEGALCTSKLEALAHALGHELVHAVVLNCFPDIDAASVAYLPDDKHGPIFMLLNKKLFGHVGHASQRLFNIA
;
A
#
# COMPACT_ATOMS: atom_id res chain seq x y z
N MET A 1 -12.25 14.46 1.31
CA MET A 1 -11.73 15.69 0.66
C MET A 1 -11.58 15.44 -0.84
N ARG A 2 -11.88 16.38 -1.75
CA ARG A 2 -11.65 16.12 -3.19
C ARG A 2 -10.19 16.32 -3.55
N GLU A 3 -9.72 15.64 -4.59
CA GLU A 3 -8.33 15.75 -5.07
C GLU A 3 -7.87 17.20 -5.28
N ARG A 4 -8.70 18.01 -5.93
CA ARG A 4 -8.40 19.42 -6.17
C ARG A 4 -8.19 20.23 -4.89
N ASP A 5 -8.77 19.80 -3.78
CA ASP A 5 -8.74 20.52 -2.51
C ASP A 5 -7.40 20.24 -1.79
N TYR A 6 -6.94 18.98 -1.73
CA TYR A 6 -5.63 18.66 -1.11
C TYR A 6 -4.43 18.95 -2.01
N VAL A 7 -4.53 18.82 -3.34
CA VAL A 7 -3.39 19.06 -4.24
C VAL A 7 -2.88 20.50 -4.13
N ARG A 8 -3.76 21.45 -3.82
CA ARG A 8 -3.42 22.87 -3.59
C ARG A 8 -2.61 23.11 -2.31
N LEU A 9 -2.57 22.13 -1.40
CA LEU A 9 -1.82 22.19 -0.15
C LEU A 9 -0.38 21.66 -0.32
N ILE A 10 -0.05 21.09 -1.47
CA ILE A 10 1.29 20.56 -1.76
C ILE A 10 2.17 21.71 -2.28
N PRO A 11 3.34 21.99 -1.66
CA PRO A 11 4.33 22.91 -2.21
C PRO A 11 4.62 22.62 -3.69
N GLU A 12 4.78 23.66 -4.50
CA GLU A 12 4.84 23.51 -5.96
C GLU A 12 6.03 22.64 -6.40
N ASP A 13 7.19 22.80 -5.78
CA ASP A 13 8.40 22.04 -6.05
C ASP A 13 8.24 20.55 -5.67
N GLU A 14 7.63 20.26 -4.53
CA GLU A 14 7.28 18.90 -4.10
C GLU A 14 6.28 18.26 -5.07
N LEU A 15 5.25 19.01 -5.49
CA LEU A 15 4.25 18.54 -6.44
C LEU A 15 4.86 18.20 -7.81
N VAL A 16 5.82 19.00 -8.29
CA VAL A 16 6.55 18.71 -9.53
C VAL A 16 7.32 17.39 -9.41
N ARG A 17 8.00 17.16 -8.29
CA ARG A 17 8.76 15.92 -8.03
C ARG A 17 7.84 14.69 -7.95
N VAL A 18 6.74 14.80 -7.22
CA VAL A 18 5.71 13.74 -7.10
C VAL A 18 5.11 13.41 -8.47
N LYS A 19 4.72 14.43 -9.27
CA LYS A 19 4.23 14.22 -10.64
C LYS A 19 5.29 13.60 -11.55
N GLY A 20 6.56 13.95 -11.37
CA GLY A 20 7.68 13.34 -12.08
C GLY A 20 7.79 11.84 -11.81
N LEU A 21 7.64 11.41 -10.55
CA LEU A 21 7.58 10.00 -10.19
C LEU A 21 6.37 9.29 -10.81
N LEU A 22 5.18 9.86 -10.69
CA LEU A 22 3.96 9.28 -11.26
C LEU A 22 4.11 9.06 -12.77
N ARG A 23 4.63 10.06 -13.51
CA ARG A 23 4.91 9.93 -14.94
C ARG A 23 5.87 8.79 -15.24
N ARG A 24 6.94 8.61 -14.45
CA ARG A 24 7.88 7.50 -14.61
C ARG A 24 7.19 6.14 -14.42
N VAL A 25 6.39 6.00 -13.37
CA VAL A 25 5.64 4.76 -13.11
C VAL A 25 4.67 4.46 -14.26
N TYR A 26 3.92 5.45 -14.72
CA TYR A 26 2.98 5.26 -15.83
C TYR A 26 3.68 4.87 -17.12
N ASN A 27 4.81 5.50 -17.44
CA ASN A 27 5.59 5.15 -18.61
C ASN A 27 6.14 3.71 -18.53
N LEU A 28 6.63 3.27 -17.37
CA LEU A 28 7.16 1.91 -17.19
C LEU A 28 6.08 0.84 -17.37
N ARG A 29 4.83 1.17 -17.03
CA ARG A 29 3.71 0.23 -17.04
C ARG A 29 2.87 0.32 -18.31
N SER A 30 3.14 1.31 -19.17
CA SER A 30 2.27 1.69 -20.29
C SER A 30 0.85 2.01 -19.83
N TRP A 31 0.73 2.83 -18.79
CA TRP A 31 -0.52 3.17 -18.09
C TRP A 31 -0.96 4.61 -18.34
N PHE A 32 -2.27 4.87 -18.22
CA PHE A 32 -2.86 6.20 -18.35
C PHE A 32 -3.54 6.72 -17.08
N ASN A 33 -3.27 6.10 -15.92
CA ASN A 33 -3.91 6.46 -14.64
C ASN A 33 -5.44 6.45 -14.73
N ASP A 34 -5.98 5.39 -15.31
CA ASP A 34 -7.40 5.15 -15.47
C ASP A 34 -7.84 3.97 -14.58
N THR A 35 -9.14 3.93 -14.29
CA THR A 35 -9.73 2.91 -13.42
C THR A 35 -9.53 1.50 -13.97
N GLU A 36 -9.56 1.32 -15.30
CA GLU A 36 -9.42 0.00 -15.92
C GLU A 36 -8.02 -0.58 -15.71
N SER A 37 -6.98 0.24 -15.93
CA SER A 37 -5.60 -0.12 -15.64
C SER A 37 -5.44 -0.51 -14.18
N ILE A 38 -5.92 0.32 -13.24
CA ILE A 38 -5.85 0.06 -11.79
C ILE A 38 -6.52 -1.26 -11.43
N SER A 39 -7.76 -1.47 -11.85
CA SER A 39 -8.49 -2.72 -11.60
C SER A 39 -7.77 -3.94 -12.16
N ARG A 40 -7.21 -3.83 -13.37
CA ARG A 40 -6.46 -4.91 -14.00
C ARG A 40 -5.18 -5.26 -13.24
N ALA A 41 -4.47 -4.28 -12.68
CA ALA A 41 -3.31 -4.56 -11.84
C ALA A 41 -3.70 -5.29 -10.56
N TRP A 42 -4.78 -4.90 -9.89
CA TRP A 42 -5.26 -5.61 -8.71
C TRP A 42 -5.60 -7.07 -9.02
N VAL A 43 -6.34 -7.32 -10.10
CA VAL A 43 -6.62 -8.69 -10.57
C VAL A 43 -5.32 -9.47 -10.82
N ASN A 44 -4.34 -8.85 -11.47
CA ASN A 44 -3.05 -9.49 -11.74
C ASN A 44 -2.24 -9.77 -10.47
N VAL A 45 -2.26 -8.88 -9.48
CA VAL A 45 -1.63 -9.08 -8.17
C VAL A 45 -2.23 -10.31 -7.49
N LEU A 46 -3.57 -10.39 -7.41
CA LEU A 46 -4.25 -11.51 -6.75
C LEU A 46 -4.01 -12.83 -7.48
N ALA A 47 -4.05 -12.81 -8.82
CA ALA A 47 -3.75 -13.98 -9.63
C ALA A 47 -2.29 -14.43 -9.47
N ALA A 48 -1.35 -13.50 -9.31
CA ALA A 48 0.05 -13.83 -9.06
C ALA A 48 0.26 -14.39 -7.65
N ALA A 49 -0.37 -13.80 -6.63
CA ALA A 49 -0.26 -14.22 -5.23
C ALA A 49 -0.74 -15.66 -5.01
N GLN A 50 -1.79 -16.08 -5.73
CA GLN A 50 -2.33 -17.44 -5.63
C GLN A 50 -1.44 -18.51 -6.31
N LYS A 51 -0.46 -18.11 -7.13
CA LYS A 51 0.50 -19.06 -7.73
C LYS A 51 1.58 -19.47 -6.72
N PRO A 52 2.23 -20.64 -6.90
CA PRO A 52 3.32 -21.07 -6.02
C PRO A 52 4.42 -20.02 -5.83
N GLU A 53 4.82 -19.33 -6.91
CA GLU A 53 5.88 -18.31 -6.86
C GLU A 53 5.43 -17.04 -6.12
N GLY A 54 4.12 -16.76 -6.08
CA GLY A 54 3.53 -15.66 -5.32
C GLY A 54 3.22 -16.01 -3.87
N GLY A 55 3.54 -17.22 -3.43
CA GLY A 55 3.31 -17.70 -2.06
C GLY A 55 2.11 -18.64 -1.90
N GLY A 56 1.37 -18.95 -2.98
CA GLY A 56 0.26 -19.91 -2.96
C GLY A 56 -0.88 -19.49 -2.03
N TRP A 57 -1.19 -18.19 -2.00
CA TRP A 57 -2.16 -17.63 -1.07
C TRP A 57 -3.56 -18.20 -1.27
N LYS A 58 -4.27 -18.45 -0.17
CA LYS A 58 -5.72 -18.65 -0.17
C LYS A 58 -6.42 -17.30 -0.03
N LEU A 59 -7.61 -17.16 -0.60
CA LEU A 59 -8.43 -15.94 -0.45
C LEU A 59 -8.73 -15.65 1.03
N ASP A 60 -9.08 -16.68 1.79
CA ASP A 60 -9.29 -16.61 3.24
C ASP A 60 -8.15 -17.35 3.97
N PHE A 61 -6.98 -16.73 4.01
CA PHE A 61 -5.81 -17.32 4.65
C PHE A 61 -5.90 -17.26 6.18
N ASP A 62 -5.23 -18.20 6.84
CA ASP A 62 -4.98 -18.16 8.28
C ASP A 62 -3.67 -17.42 8.54
N ILE A 63 -3.73 -16.27 9.21
CA ILE A 63 -2.55 -15.44 9.48
C ILE A 63 -1.51 -16.17 10.32
N ASP A 64 -1.92 -17.11 11.17
CA ASP A 64 -1.00 -17.87 12.02
C ASP A 64 -0.19 -18.91 11.20
N GLN A 65 -0.57 -19.15 9.94
CA GLN A 65 0.16 -19.99 8.98
C GLN A 65 0.96 -19.17 7.95
N VAL A 66 0.86 -17.84 7.98
CA VAL A 66 1.54 -16.97 7.02
C VAL A 66 3.01 -16.86 7.35
N THR A 67 3.85 -17.05 6.33
CA THR A 67 5.30 -16.94 6.45
C THR A 67 5.84 -15.59 5.94
N PRO A 68 6.99 -15.11 6.44
CA PRO A 68 7.67 -13.93 5.90
C PRO A 68 7.94 -13.98 4.39
N SER A 69 8.22 -15.18 3.85
CA SER A 69 8.43 -15.36 2.40
C SER A 69 7.16 -15.15 1.60
N GLN A 70 6.00 -15.60 2.10
CA GLN A 70 4.71 -15.35 1.44
C GLN A 70 4.36 -13.86 1.43
N LEU A 71 4.58 -13.17 2.55
CA LEU A 71 4.36 -11.73 2.66
C LEU A 71 5.28 -10.95 1.72
N SER A 72 6.56 -11.33 1.67
CA SER A 72 7.54 -10.72 0.78
C SER A 72 7.17 -10.93 -0.69
N ALA A 73 6.69 -12.13 -1.06
CA ALA A 73 6.24 -12.43 -2.42
C ALA A 73 4.99 -11.62 -2.82
N LEU A 74 4.02 -11.48 -1.92
CA LEU A 74 2.84 -10.65 -2.14
C LEU A 74 3.22 -9.17 -2.29
N CYS A 75 4.06 -8.64 -1.41
CA CYS A 75 4.52 -7.25 -1.49
C CYS A 75 5.31 -7.00 -2.79
N ALA A 76 6.18 -7.93 -3.19
CA ALA A 76 6.88 -7.87 -4.47
C ALA A 76 5.93 -7.91 -5.66
N ALA A 77 4.85 -8.69 -5.60
CA ALA A 77 3.81 -8.68 -6.63
C ALA A 77 3.11 -7.31 -6.70
N VAL A 78 2.70 -6.73 -5.57
CA VAL A 78 2.11 -5.38 -5.54
C VAL A 78 3.09 -4.35 -6.12
N GLU A 79 4.35 -4.35 -5.67
CA GLU A 79 5.39 -3.44 -6.17
C GLU A 79 5.64 -3.62 -7.67
N LEU A 80 5.76 -4.85 -8.15
CA LEU A 80 6.00 -5.13 -9.57
C LEU A 80 4.83 -4.66 -10.41
N TYR A 81 3.62 -5.09 -10.04
CA TYR A 81 2.46 -4.76 -10.84
C TYR A 81 2.18 -3.28 -10.78
N PHE A 82 2.34 -2.58 -9.63
CA PHE A 82 2.00 -1.16 -9.45
C PHE A 82 3.10 -0.14 -9.72
N LEU A 83 4.35 -0.47 -9.41
CA LEU A 83 5.49 0.44 -9.48
C LEU A 83 6.53 -0.02 -10.52
N GLY A 84 6.39 -1.22 -11.07
CA GLY A 84 7.25 -1.73 -12.13
C GLY A 84 8.69 -1.97 -11.70
N GLY A 85 8.95 -2.32 -10.43
CA GLY A 85 10.30 -2.50 -9.90
C GLY A 85 11.02 -1.20 -9.52
N LEU A 86 10.37 -0.05 -9.69
CA LEU A 86 10.99 1.26 -9.49
C LEU A 86 11.41 1.49 -8.04
N LEU A 87 10.57 1.09 -7.07
CA LEU A 87 10.89 1.28 -5.66
C LEU A 87 12.08 0.40 -5.28
N ALA A 88 12.06 -0.88 -5.68
CA ALA A 88 13.17 -1.79 -5.43
C ALA A 88 14.48 -1.32 -6.09
N GLN A 89 14.41 -0.73 -7.28
CA GLN A 89 15.56 -0.10 -7.93
C GLN A 89 16.08 1.12 -7.14
N GLN A 90 15.18 1.98 -6.67
CA GLN A 90 15.53 3.18 -5.92
C GLN A 90 16.19 2.83 -4.57
N ILE A 91 15.63 1.86 -3.83
CA ILE A 91 16.20 1.37 -2.57
C ILE A 91 17.65 0.90 -2.77
N ARG A 92 17.88 0.08 -3.81
CA ARG A 92 19.23 -0.40 -4.17
C ARG A 92 20.17 0.74 -4.54
N LYS A 93 19.71 1.68 -5.37
CA LYS A 93 20.51 2.85 -5.78
C LYS A 93 20.94 3.70 -4.59
N SER A 94 20.05 3.88 -3.62
CA SER A 94 20.28 4.63 -2.39
C SER A 94 21.00 3.82 -1.30
N ARG A 95 21.34 2.54 -1.57
CA ARG A 95 21.99 1.62 -0.62
C ARG A 95 21.23 1.49 0.71
N ARG A 96 19.91 1.63 0.69
CA ARG A 96 19.06 1.40 1.86
C ARG A 96 18.78 -0.10 2.05
N PRO A 97 18.44 -0.55 3.27
CA PRO A 97 17.95 -1.91 3.48
C PRO A 97 16.80 -2.24 2.53
N ALA A 98 16.79 -3.47 2.01
CA ALA A 98 15.67 -3.96 1.21
C ALA A 98 14.37 -3.95 2.03
N LEU A 99 13.25 -3.71 1.36
CA LEU A 99 11.93 -3.78 1.98
C LEU A 99 11.69 -5.20 2.51
N LYS A 100 11.26 -5.29 3.77
CA LYS A 100 10.87 -6.55 4.42
C LYS A 100 9.42 -6.47 4.84
N VAL A 101 8.73 -7.60 4.84
CA VAL A 101 7.37 -7.70 5.35
C VAL A 101 7.30 -8.83 6.35
N LEU A 102 6.89 -8.53 7.57
CA LEU A 102 6.88 -9.47 8.69
C LEU A 102 5.51 -9.46 9.37
N PRO A 103 5.02 -10.61 9.86
CA PRO A 103 3.98 -10.57 10.87
C PRO A 103 4.56 -9.88 12.12
N GLY A 104 3.77 -8.99 12.72
CA GLY A 104 4.20 -8.26 13.90
C GLY A 104 3.02 -7.93 14.80
N GLU A 105 3.36 -7.67 16.05
CA GLU A 105 2.50 -6.97 16.99
C GLU A 105 3.23 -5.67 17.33
N ASP A 106 2.59 -4.52 17.09
CA ASP A 106 3.12 -3.25 17.61
C ASP A 106 2.68 -3.22 19.07
N PRO A 107 3.63 -3.27 20.02
CA PRO A 107 3.30 -3.28 21.44
C PRO A 107 2.61 -1.99 21.90
N ARG A 108 2.61 -0.92 21.10
CA ARG A 108 2.01 0.38 21.43
C ARG A 108 0.52 0.44 21.12
N ASP A 109 0.06 -0.30 20.12
CA ASP A 109 -1.35 -0.36 19.75
C ASP A 109 -1.66 -1.65 18.98
N PRO A 110 -1.88 -2.79 19.67
CA PRO A 110 -2.05 -4.08 19.00
C PRO A 110 -3.37 -4.24 18.23
N TYR A 111 -4.28 -3.25 18.24
CA TYR A 111 -5.65 -3.44 17.72
C TYR A 111 -6.16 -2.36 16.75
N SER A 112 -5.44 -1.28 16.49
CA SER A 112 -5.97 -0.19 15.63
C SER A 112 -5.53 -0.23 14.17
N TRP A 113 -4.42 -0.88 13.84
CA TRP A 113 -3.78 -0.79 12.52
C TRP A 113 -3.68 -2.15 11.81
N LEU A 114 -3.78 -2.18 10.48
CA LEU A 114 -3.69 -3.40 9.67
C LEU A 114 -2.25 -3.73 9.27
N SER A 115 -1.50 -2.71 8.90
CA SER A 115 -0.09 -2.74 8.53
C SER A 115 0.58 -1.41 8.87
N GLY A 116 1.91 -1.38 8.92
CA GLY A 116 2.66 -0.15 9.17
C GLY A 116 4.12 -0.25 8.75
N LEU A 117 4.58 0.73 7.97
CA LEU A 117 5.97 0.89 7.58
C LEU A 117 6.81 1.57 8.67
N HIS A 118 7.96 0.98 8.96
CA HIS A 118 8.99 1.54 9.83
C HIS A 118 10.17 2.12 9.02
N ASP A 119 10.95 2.99 9.67
CA ASP A 119 12.06 3.73 9.03
C ASP A 119 13.19 2.82 8.50
N ASP A 120 13.26 1.58 8.99
CA ASP A 120 14.22 0.55 8.58
C ASP A 120 13.81 -0.20 7.30
N ASN A 121 12.74 0.25 6.61
CA ASN A 121 12.10 -0.44 5.49
C ASN A 121 11.44 -1.79 5.88
N THR A 122 11.00 -1.95 7.13
CA THR A 122 10.16 -3.09 7.51
C THR A 122 8.70 -2.68 7.55
N ILE A 123 7.86 -3.40 6.82
CA ILE A 123 6.40 -3.36 6.96
C ILE A 123 6.01 -4.45 7.94
N TYR A 124 5.37 -4.06 9.04
CA TYR A 124 4.73 -5.03 9.92
C TYR A 124 3.27 -5.24 9.50
N ILE A 125 2.78 -6.46 9.71
CA ILE A 125 1.41 -6.87 9.46
C ILE A 125 0.81 -7.25 10.81
N ASN A 126 -0.23 -6.54 11.25
CA ASN A 126 -0.81 -6.75 12.58
C ASN A 126 -1.60 -8.05 12.63
N ALA A 127 -0.97 -9.12 13.13
CA ALA A 127 -1.56 -10.45 13.10
C ALA A 127 -2.95 -10.52 13.78
N ASN A 128 -3.16 -9.76 14.85
CA ASN A 128 -4.43 -9.73 15.57
C ASN A 128 -5.60 -9.30 14.69
N ARG A 129 -5.39 -8.31 13.81
CA ARG A 129 -6.43 -7.79 12.92
C ARG A 129 -6.73 -8.74 11.76
N TRP A 130 -5.74 -9.49 11.31
CA TRP A 130 -5.89 -10.44 10.21
C TRP A 130 -6.52 -11.78 10.63
N ARG A 131 -6.75 -12.00 11.93
CA ARG A 131 -7.59 -13.11 12.41
C ARG A 131 -9.08 -12.89 12.16
N GLU A 132 -9.51 -11.64 12.00
CA GLU A 132 -10.92 -11.32 11.68
C GLU A 132 -11.34 -11.87 10.31
N THR A 133 -12.61 -12.27 10.18
CA THR A 133 -13.18 -12.75 8.91
C THR A 133 -13.38 -11.61 7.90
N ILE A 134 -13.03 -11.81 6.64
CA ILE A 134 -13.40 -10.95 5.50
C ILE A 134 -14.02 -11.85 4.45
N SER A 135 -15.28 -11.60 4.08
CA SER A 135 -16.05 -12.41 3.11
C SER A 135 -16.99 -11.53 2.29
N ASP A 136 -17.72 -12.11 1.33
CA ASP A 136 -18.78 -11.43 0.59
C ASP A 136 -19.91 -10.92 1.53
N GLU A 137 -20.22 -11.67 2.60
CA GLU A 137 -21.20 -11.30 3.62
C GLU A 137 -20.66 -10.34 4.68
N ASN A 138 -19.34 -10.26 4.82
CA ASN A 138 -18.66 -9.35 5.74
C ASN A 138 -17.47 -8.64 5.06
N PRO A 139 -17.73 -7.80 4.04
CA PRO A 139 -16.67 -7.18 3.27
C PRO A 139 -16.01 -6.04 4.05
N MET A 140 -14.76 -5.76 3.69
CA MET A 140 -13.99 -4.63 4.19
C MET A 140 -13.91 -3.55 3.12
N ASN A 141 -14.28 -2.33 3.46
CA ASN A 141 -13.95 -1.17 2.63
C ASN A 141 -12.55 -0.69 3.01
N PHE A 142 -11.58 -0.94 2.16
CA PHE A 142 -10.20 -0.48 2.32
C PHE A 142 -10.00 0.77 1.46
N GLU A 143 -10.07 1.95 2.08
CA GLU A 143 -9.80 3.24 1.41
C GLU A 143 -10.62 3.47 0.11
N GLY A 144 -11.85 2.95 0.05
CA GLY A 144 -12.73 3.02 -1.12
C GLY A 144 -12.73 1.77 -2.00
N ALA A 145 -11.83 0.80 -1.75
CA ALA A 145 -11.85 -0.51 -2.39
C ALA A 145 -12.67 -1.50 -1.56
N LEU A 146 -13.70 -2.10 -2.17
CA LEU A 146 -14.49 -3.15 -1.53
C LEU A 146 -13.76 -4.49 -1.64
N CYS A 147 -13.20 -4.96 -0.53
CA CYS A 147 -12.52 -6.24 -0.42
C CYS A 147 -13.50 -7.29 0.14
N THR A 148 -13.67 -8.40 -0.58
CA THR A 148 -14.52 -9.50 -0.14
C THR A 148 -13.73 -10.73 0.29
N SER A 149 -12.40 -10.63 0.32
CA SER A 149 -11.51 -11.64 0.88
C SER A 149 -10.36 -11.03 1.69
N LYS A 150 -9.73 -11.84 2.55
CA LYS A 150 -8.54 -11.42 3.31
C LYS A 150 -7.37 -11.10 2.40
N LEU A 151 -7.15 -11.90 1.36
CA LEU A 151 -6.06 -11.68 0.41
C LEU A 151 -6.19 -10.34 -0.31
N GLU A 152 -7.40 -9.96 -0.74
CA GLU A 152 -7.66 -8.65 -1.32
C GLU A 152 -7.31 -7.53 -0.35
N ALA A 153 -7.87 -7.58 0.85
CA ALA A 153 -7.61 -6.57 1.85
C ALA A 153 -6.11 -6.45 2.17
N LEU A 154 -5.38 -7.57 2.27
CA LEU A 154 -3.94 -7.58 2.55
C LEU A 154 -3.14 -6.97 1.40
N ALA A 155 -3.50 -7.28 0.15
CA ALA A 155 -2.86 -6.69 -1.02
C ALA A 155 -3.06 -5.17 -1.06
N HIS A 156 -4.26 -4.69 -0.73
CA HIS A 156 -4.55 -3.25 -0.63
C HIS A 156 -3.79 -2.59 0.53
N ALA A 157 -3.72 -3.23 1.70
CA ALA A 157 -2.92 -2.77 2.82
C ALA A 157 -1.43 -2.64 2.46
N LEU A 158 -0.88 -3.62 1.75
CA LEU A 158 0.49 -3.51 1.23
C LEU A 158 0.65 -2.40 0.20
N GLY A 159 -0.35 -2.17 -0.66
CA GLY A 159 -0.36 -1.01 -1.57
C GLY A 159 -0.26 0.32 -0.83
N HIS A 160 -1.03 0.47 0.26
CA HIS A 160 -0.98 1.61 1.16
C HIS A 160 0.42 1.80 1.76
N GLU A 161 1.01 0.76 2.35
CA GLU A 161 2.36 0.86 2.94
C GLU A 161 3.45 1.16 1.91
N LEU A 162 3.26 0.69 0.67
CA LEU A 162 4.17 1.02 -0.43
C LEU A 162 4.13 2.51 -0.79
N VAL A 163 3.05 3.24 -0.50
CA VAL A 163 3.02 4.71 -0.64
C VAL A 163 3.99 5.34 0.37
N HIS A 164 3.95 4.93 1.64
CA HIS A 164 4.90 5.39 2.64
C HIS A 164 6.34 5.03 2.24
N ALA A 165 6.54 3.82 1.73
CA ALA A 165 7.88 3.38 1.31
C ALA A 165 8.39 4.18 0.11
N VAL A 166 7.50 4.56 -0.81
CA VAL A 166 7.81 5.46 -1.91
C VAL A 166 8.25 6.82 -1.39
N VAL A 167 7.53 7.44 -0.46
CA VAL A 167 7.93 8.76 0.07
C VAL A 167 9.26 8.66 0.81
N LEU A 168 9.41 7.67 1.70
CA LEU A 168 10.63 7.42 2.48
C LEU A 168 11.89 7.22 1.60
N ASN A 169 11.77 6.51 0.47
CA ASN A 169 12.93 6.12 -0.35
C ASN A 169 13.15 7.00 -1.59
N CYS A 170 12.10 7.63 -2.13
CA CYS A 170 12.20 8.53 -3.29
C CYS A 170 12.30 10.00 -2.89
N PHE A 171 11.76 10.38 -1.73
CA PHE A 171 11.65 11.77 -1.28
C PHE A 171 11.98 11.90 0.23
N PRO A 172 13.20 11.53 0.66
CA PRO A 172 13.55 11.49 2.08
C PRO A 172 13.42 12.85 2.79
N ASP A 173 13.61 13.95 2.08
CA ASP A 173 13.40 15.32 2.59
C ASP A 173 11.90 15.65 2.78
N ILE A 174 11.02 15.13 1.92
CA ILE A 174 9.57 15.23 2.09
C ILE A 174 9.11 14.40 3.28
N ASP A 175 9.59 13.15 3.42
CA ASP A 175 9.27 12.29 4.57
C ASP A 175 9.72 12.93 5.89
N ALA A 176 10.87 13.61 5.91
CA ALA A 176 11.42 14.19 7.12
C ALA A 176 10.71 15.48 7.58
N ALA A 177 10.21 16.30 6.66
CA ALA A 177 9.83 17.68 7.00
C ALA A 177 8.64 18.28 6.25
N SER A 178 8.08 17.62 5.22
CA SER A 178 7.02 18.26 4.43
C SER A 178 5.72 18.38 5.23
N VAL A 179 5.22 19.61 5.32
CA VAL A 179 3.90 19.94 5.86
C VAL A 179 2.75 19.35 5.02
N ALA A 180 3.01 18.97 3.78
CA ALA A 180 2.06 18.31 2.90
C ALA A 180 2.07 16.78 3.02
N TYR A 181 2.92 16.22 3.88
CA TYR A 181 3.00 14.78 4.11
C TYR A 181 2.74 14.39 5.57
N LEU A 182 3.30 15.14 6.53
CA LEU A 182 3.27 14.82 7.96
C LEU A 182 1.99 15.15 8.80
N PRO A 183 0.96 15.91 8.35
CA PRO A 183 -0.03 16.49 9.26
C PRO A 183 -1.04 15.50 9.87
N ASP A 184 -1.13 14.27 9.36
CA ASP A 184 -2.09 13.26 9.81
C ASP A 184 -1.42 11.88 9.82
N ASP A 185 -0.43 11.71 10.70
CA ASP A 185 0.36 10.47 10.81
C ASP A 185 0.90 9.99 9.45
N LYS A 186 1.56 10.91 8.72
CA LYS A 186 2.07 10.67 7.36
C LYS A 186 1.00 10.44 6.26
N HIS A 187 -0.28 10.67 6.52
CA HIS A 187 -1.39 10.62 5.54
C HIS A 187 -1.76 11.98 4.94
N GLY A 188 -0.80 12.91 4.84
CA GLY A 188 -1.03 14.24 4.28
C GLY A 188 -1.37 14.27 2.77
N PRO A 189 -1.58 15.46 2.21
CA PRO A 189 -1.86 15.68 0.78
C PRO A 189 -1.01 14.87 -0.22
N ILE A 190 0.29 14.72 0.01
CA ILE A 190 1.19 13.94 -0.86
C ILE A 190 0.83 12.45 -0.81
N PHE A 191 0.59 11.91 0.38
CA PHE A 191 0.13 10.54 0.55
C PHE A 191 -1.18 10.33 -0.20
N MET A 192 -2.19 11.18 0.05
CA MET A 192 -3.49 11.07 -0.62
C MET A 192 -3.38 11.08 -2.14
N LEU A 193 -2.51 11.95 -2.68
CA LEU A 193 -2.27 12.03 -4.11
C LEU A 193 -1.67 10.73 -4.63
N LEU A 194 -0.58 10.26 -4.02
CA LEU A 194 0.12 9.04 -4.45
C LEU A 194 -0.76 7.81 -4.31
N ASN A 195 -1.44 7.64 -3.17
CA ASN A 195 -2.30 6.50 -2.89
C ASN A 195 -3.43 6.38 -3.93
N LYS A 196 -4.06 7.51 -4.25
CA LYS A 196 -5.07 7.56 -5.32
C LYS A 196 -4.50 7.28 -6.71
N LYS A 197 -3.39 7.92 -7.06
CA LYS A 197 -2.82 7.90 -8.42
C LYS A 197 -2.07 6.62 -8.75
N LEU A 198 -1.58 5.90 -7.75
CA LEU A 198 -0.90 4.63 -7.93
C LEU A 198 -1.88 3.47 -7.76
N PHE A 199 -2.68 3.48 -6.68
CA PHE A 199 -3.44 2.32 -6.21
C PHE A 199 -4.96 2.46 -6.34
N GLY A 200 -5.46 3.67 -6.67
CA GLY A 200 -6.90 3.94 -6.80
C GLY A 200 -7.61 4.22 -5.48
N HIS A 201 -6.89 4.25 -4.37
CA HIS A 201 -7.45 4.47 -3.03
C HIS A 201 -7.86 5.94 -2.85
N VAL A 202 -9.02 6.18 -2.24
CA VAL A 202 -9.61 7.52 -2.07
C VAL A 202 -9.85 7.90 -0.60
N GLY A 203 -9.57 6.99 0.34
CA GLY A 203 -9.71 7.20 1.78
C GLY A 203 -8.39 7.23 2.55
N HIS A 204 -8.50 7.35 3.88
CA HIS A 204 -7.38 7.36 4.84
C HIS A 204 -7.41 6.16 5.79
N ALA A 205 -8.48 5.36 5.78
CA ALA A 205 -8.67 4.28 6.73
C ALA A 205 -9.50 3.15 6.13
N SER A 206 -9.28 1.95 6.65
CA SER A 206 -10.16 0.79 6.43
C SER A 206 -11.37 0.83 7.35
N GLN A 207 -12.54 0.46 6.85
CA GLN A 207 -13.78 0.37 7.61
C GLN A 207 -14.56 -0.90 7.23
N ARG A 208 -15.21 -1.55 8.20
CA ARG A 208 -16.23 -2.58 7.93
C ARG A 208 -17.52 -1.92 7.43
N LEU A 209 -18.12 -2.50 6.38
CA LEU A 209 -19.41 -2.01 5.90
C LEU A 209 -20.58 -2.50 6.74
N PHE A 210 -20.45 -3.68 7.34
CA PHE A 210 -21.42 -4.24 8.27
C PHE A 210 -20.71 -4.61 9.56
N ASN A 211 -21.12 -4.01 10.68
CA ASN A 211 -20.73 -4.52 11.99
C ASN A 211 -21.64 -5.72 12.28
N ILE A 212 -21.12 -6.94 12.09
CA ILE A 212 -21.75 -8.09 12.74
C ILE A 212 -21.28 -8.03 14.19
N ALA A 213 -22.20 -7.61 15.07
CA ALA A 213 -22.01 -7.61 16.52
C ALA A 213 -21.88 -9.03 17.07
#